data_AF-A0A1D9P5S8-F1
#
_entry.id   AF-A0A1D9P5S8-F1
#
_cell.length_a   1.000
_cell.length_b   1.000
_cell.length_c   1.000
_cell.angle_alpha   90.00
_cell.angle_beta   90.00
_cell.angle_gamma   90.00
#
_symmetry.space_group_name_H-M   'P 1'
#
loop_
_entity.id
_entity.type
_entity.pdbx_description
1 polymer ?
#
loop_
_entity_poly.entity_id
_entity_poly.type
_entity_poly.pdbx_seq_one_letter_code
_entity_poly.pdbx_strand_id
1 'polypeptide(L)'
;MSKNYKVVWLSAGISSFIAGYLVKDTVDEWIYIDVKDQHPDSMRFVHDCEKILERKVTILSSTEYEDVEDVCRKKGCINTPYGASCTGQLKKRVRKQWERAFIEKYGHMNLTYVWGFDNKESKRAENMRLNFPEFEHEFPLMDKNLSKEDAHGLAISLGLKRPVMYDLGFPNNNCIGCVKAGMYTWNLVRKHFPDVFERRAKLERDLGHSCLNGIFLDELDPNAGRPNEVTPECSIFCFAAEQELNTSETIFEKAS
;
A
#
# COMPACT_ATOMS: atom_id res chain seq x y z
N MET A 1 29.30 -13.91 -6.87
CA MET A 1 27.87 -13.55 -7.04
C MET A 1 27.55 -12.50 -6.00
N SER A 2 26.95 -11.38 -6.38
CA SER A 2 26.45 -10.38 -5.43
C SER A 2 25.40 -11.03 -4.51
N LYS A 3 25.46 -10.72 -3.21
CA LYS A 3 24.49 -11.23 -2.23
C LYS A 3 23.08 -10.78 -2.64
N ASN A 4 22.15 -11.73 -2.67
CA ASN A 4 20.73 -11.40 -2.82
C ASN A 4 20.22 -10.79 -1.51
N TYR A 5 19.73 -9.55 -1.55
CA TYR A 5 19.31 -8.81 -0.36
C TYR A 5 17.78 -8.86 -0.22
N LYS A 6 17.29 -9.47 0.85
CA LYS A 6 15.86 -9.74 1.04
C LYS A 6 15.19 -8.67 1.89
N VAL A 7 14.13 -8.07 1.36
CA VAL A 7 13.38 -6.99 2.00
C VAL A 7 11.93 -7.39 2.24
N VAL A 8 11.46 -7.19 3.46
CA VAL A 8 10.03 -7.24 3.78
C VAL A 8 9.48 -5.82 3.76
N TRP A 9 8.52 -5.56 2.88
CA TRP A 9 7.76 -4.32 2.88
C TRP A 9 6.55 -4.46 3.80
N LEU A 10 6.73 -4.06 5.06
CA LEU A 10 5.68 -4.05 6.06
C LEU A 10 4.63 -2.99 5.68
N SER A 11 3.35 -3.36 5.71
CA SER A 11 2.23 -2.45 5.42
C SER A 11 1.49 -1.97 6.67
N ALA A 12 2.03 -2.29 7.85
CA ALA A 12 1.32 -2.26 9.13
C ALA A 12 0.01 -3.08 9.12
N GLY A 13 -0.06 -4.12 8.27
CA GLY A 13 -1.14 -5.09 8.22
C GLY A 13 -0.66 -6.47 8.70
N ILE A 14 -1.60 -7.32 9.09
CA ILE A 14 -1.28 -8.65 9.62
C ILE A 14 -0.58 -9.53 8.57
N SER A 15 -1.11 -9.59 7.35
CA SER A 15 -0.58 -10.48 6.31
C SER A 15 0.86 -10.14 5.93
N SER A 16 1.23 -8.86 5.84
CA SER A 16 2.61 -8.47 5.52
C SER A 16 3.61 -8.82 6.62
N PHE A 17 3.22 -8.67 7.89
CA PHE A 17 4.05 -9.12 9.00
C PHE A 17 4.24 -10.65 9.00
N ILE A 18 3.15 -11.42 8.93
CA ILE A 18 3.23 -12.88 9.02
C ILE A 18 3.97 -13.48 7.83
N ALA A 19 3.77 -12.94 6.61
CA ALA A 19 4.54 -13.36 5.45
C ALA A 19 6.05 -13.19 5.69
N GLY A 20 6.49 -12.02 6.15
CA GLY A 20 7.89 -11.79 6.50
C GLY A 20 8.35 -12.67 7.65
N TYR A 21 7.50 -12.91 8.66
CA TYR A 21 7.84 -13.69 9.84
C TYR A 21 8.12 -15.16 9.49
N LEU A 22 7.38 -15.73 8.53
CA LEU A 22 7.57 -17.09 8.05
C LEU A 22 8.93 -17.33 7.37
N VAL A 23 9.59 -16.26 6.90
CA VAL A 23 10.91 -16.31 6.25
C VAL A 23 11.97 -15.45 6.94
N LYS A 24 11.69 -14.99 8.18
CA LYS A 24 12.44 -13.94 8.91
C LYS A 24 13.94 -14.19 9.02
N ASP A 25 14.33 -15.47 9.09
CA ASP A 25 15.72 -15.89 9.29
C ASP A 25 16.60 -15.61 8.05
N THR A 26 15.97 -15.34 6.91
CA THR A 26 16.62 -14.97 5.64
C THR A 26 16.39 -13.51 5.22
N VAL A 27 15.64 -12.74 6.02
CA VAL A 27 15.33 -11.34 5.71
C VAL A 27 16.47 -10.45 6.15
N ASP A 28 16.98 -9.62 5.25
CA ASP A 28 18.02 -8.64 5.55
C ASP A 28 17.43 -7.36 6.16
N GLU A 29 16.30 -6.87 5.65
CA GLU A 29 15.72 -5.61 6.10
C GLU A 29 14.18 -5.63 6.12
N TRP A 30 13.62 -5.02 7.16
CA TRP A 30 12.19 -4.77 7.29
C TRP A 30 11.95 -3.28 7.10
N ILE A 31 11.07 -2.90 6.17
CA ILE A 31 10.82 -1.50 5.84
C ILE A 31 9.34 -1.20 5.92
N TYR A 32 9.00 -0.11 6.60
CA TYR A 32 7.66 0.46 6.64
C TYR A 32 7.67 1.85 6.02
N ILE A 33 6.69 2.14 5.15
CA ILE A 33 6.49 3.49 4.61
C ILE A 33 5.33 4.13 5.37
N ASP A 34 5.65 5.11 6.21
CA ASP A 34 4.69 5.87 7.00
C ASP A 34 4.02 6.96 6.16
N VAL A 35 2.70 7.01 6.24
CA VAL A 35 1.85 8.00 5.57
C VAL A 35 0.94 8.61 6.61
N LYS A 36 0.94 9.95 6.70
CA LYS A 36 0.21 10.71 7.73
C LYS A 36 -1.27 10.38 7.85
N ASP A 37 -1.93 10.01 6.74
CA ASP A 37 -3.34 9.59 6.73
C ASP A 37 -3.59 8.21 7.37
N GLN A 38 -2.57 7.44 7.74
CA GLN A 38 -2.76 6.16 8.44
C GLN A 38 -3.17 6.39 9.89
N HIS A 39 -3.91 5.43 10.45
CA HIS A 39 -4.28 5.51 11.85
C HIS A 39 -3.02 5.45 12.74
N PRO A 40 -2.89 6.26 13.81
CA PRO A 40 -1.70 6.28 14.68
C PRO A 40 -1.33 4.91 15.27
N ASP A 41 -2.32 4.03 15.46
CA ASP A 41 -2.12 2.63 15.86
C ASP A 41 -1.21 1.82 14.90
N SER A 42 -1.02 2.27 13.66
CA SER A 42 -0.10 1.63 12.70
C SER A 42 1.34 1.65 13.22
N MET A 43 1.77 2.76 13.85
CA MET A 43 3.10 2.84 14.46
C MET A 43 3.21 1.98 15.72
N ARG A 44 2.14 1.86 16.54
CA ARG A 44 2.11 0.87 17.63
C ARG A 44 2.31 -0.53 17.07
N PHE A 45 1.57 -0.90 16.05
CA PHE A 45 1.68 -2.21 15.41
C PHE A 45 3.11 -2.48 14.90
N VAL A 46 3.74 -1.51 14.23
CA VAL A 46 5.15 -1.61 13.78
C VAL A 46 6.09 -1.86 14.97
N HIS A 47 5.94 -1.14 16.08
CA HIS A 47 6.77 -1.36 17.27
C HIS A 47 6.53 -2.71 17.95
N ASP A 48 5.30 -3.22 17.92
CA ASP A 48 5.02 -4.57 18.42
C ASP A 48 5.65 -5.65 17.51
N CYS A 49 5.66 -5.43 16.18
CA CYS A 49 6.42 -6.26 15.25
C CYS A 49 7.93 -6.24 15.56
N GLU A 50 8.52 -5.07 15.84
CA GLU A 50 9.94 -4.96 16.22
C GLU A 50 10.28 -5.80 17.46
N LYS A 51 9.41 -5.79 18.48
CA LYS A 51 9.60 -6.58 19.70
C LYS A 51 9.60 -8.08 19.42
N ILE A 52 8.67 -8.56 18.60
CA ILE A 52 8.56 -9.97 18.24
C ILE A 52 9.75 -10.41 17.38
N LEU A 53 10.22 -9.54 16.48
CA LEU A 53 11.35 -9.83 15.60
C LEU A 53 12.71 -9.69 16.30
N GLU A 54 12.75 -9.02 17.45
CA GLU A 54 13.99 -8.53 18.09
C GLU A 54 14.88 -7.73 17.12
N ARG A 55 14.24 -7.02 16.17
CA ARG A 55 14.89 -6.28 15.08
C ARG A 55 14.17 -4.97 14.82
N LYS A 56 14.93 -3.97 14.38
CA LYS A 56 14.38 -2.68 13.97
C LYS A 56 13.76 -2.72 12.58
N VAL A 57 12.67 -1.97 12.42
CA VAL A 57 12.03 -1.69 11.13
C VAL A 57 12.53 -0.33 10.66
N THR A 58 13.08 -0.27 9.45
CA THR A 58 13.42 0.99 8.79
C THR A 58 12.12 1.74 8.46
N ILE A 59 11.95 2.94 9.01
CA ILE A 59 10.80 3.78 8.74
C ILE A 59 11.18 4.81 7.68
N LEU A 60 10.44 4.80 6.58
CA LEU A 60 10.57 5.77 5.50
C LEU A 60 9.30 6.61 5.41
N SER A 61 9.42 7.83 4.91
CA SER A 61 8.27 8.68 4.60
C SER A 61 8.59 9.58 3.41
N SER A 62 7.55 10.21 2.88
CA SER A 62 7.70 11.26 1.87
C SER A 62 8.28 12.53 2.51
N THR A 63 9.32 13.10 1.90
CA THR A 63 9.87 14.42 2.27
C THR A 63 9.33 15.56 1.42
N GLU A 64 8.62 15.26 0.32
CA GLU A 64 8.13 16.25 -0.66
C GLU A 64 6.64 16.56 -0.52
N TYR A 65 5.89 15.63 0.06
CA TYR A 65 4.45 15.71 0.25
C TYR A 65 4.10 15.27 1.66
N GLU A 66 3.21 16.01 2.29
CA GLU A 66 2.82 15.81 3.69
C GLU A 66 1.80 14.68 3.86
N ASP A 67 0.75 14.68 3.04
CA ASP A 67 -0.37 13.76 3.15
C ASP A 67 -1.08 13.54 1.80
N VAL A 68 -2.14 12.73 1.80
CA VAL A 68 -2.91 12.44 0.58
C VAL A 68 -3.55 13.70 0.00
N GLU A 69 -4.02 14.63 0.84
CA GLU A 69 -4.65 15.86 0.35
C GLU A 69 -3.65 16.77 -0.36
N ASP A 70 -2.45 16.97 0.21
CA ASP A 70 -1.37 17.73 -0.40
C ASP A 70 -1.00 17.16 -1.79
N VAL A 71 -0.89 15.84 -1.90
CA VAL A 71 -0.64 15.18 -3.19
C VAL A 71 -1.78 15.45 -4.18
N CYS A 72 -3.03 15.26 -3.76
CA CYS A 72 -4.19 15.44 -4.64
C CYS A 72 -4.29 16.88 -5.15
N ARG A 73 -4.07 17.87 -4.28
CA ARG A 73 -4.09 19.29 -4.68
C ARG A 73 -2.96 19.63 -5.65
N LYS A 74 -1.72 19.19 -5.37
CA LYS A 74 -0.56 19.44 -6.25
C LYS A 74 -0.64 18.70 -7.58
N LYS A 75 -1.30 17.54 -7.64
CA LYS A 75 -1.47 16.77 -8.88
C LYS A 75 -2.76 17.08 -9.65
N GLY A 76 -3.71 17.77 -9.02
CA GLY A 76 -5.02 18.05 -9.61
C GLY A 76 -5.87 16.79 -9.80
N CYS A 77 -5.56 15.68 -9.15
CA CYS A 77 -6.30 14.42 -9.31
C CYS A 77 -6.27 13.56 -8.04
N ILE A 78 -7.32 12.75 -7.88
CA ILE A 78 -7.57 11.92 -6.69
C ILE A 78 -7.26 10.45 -7.00
N ASN A 79 -8.19 9.77 -7.68
CA ASN A 79 -8.08 8.38 -8.09
C ASN A 79 -8.35 8.31 -9.59
N THR A 80 -7.34 7.89 -10.36
CA THR A 80 -7.43 7.81 -11.83
C THR A 80 -7.50 6.35 -12.27
N PRO A 81 -7.88 6.05 -13.52
CA PRO A 81 -7.74 4.70 -14.09
C PRO A 81 -6.31 4.14 -13.99
N TYR A 82 -5.31 5.03 -14.00
CA TYR A 82 -3.88 4.69 -13.85
C TYR A 82 -3.42 4.62 -12.38
N GLY A 83 -4.37 4.65 -11.43
CA GLY A 83 -4.13 4.60 -10.00
C GLY A 83 -4.21 5.96 -9.30
N ALA A 84 -4.08 5.91 -7.97
CA ALA A 84 -4.17 7.09 -7.12
C ALA A 84 -2.83 7.84 -7.08
N SER A 85 -2.90 9.16 -7.20
CA SER A 85 -1.73 10.06 -7.16
C SER A 85 -0.91 9.87 -5.88
N CYS A 86 -1.59 9.72 -4.74
CA CYS A 86 -0.97 9.47 -3.44
C CYS A 86 -0.17 8.17 -3.39
N THR A 87 -0.60 7.10 -4.09
CA THR A 87 0.17 5.85 -4.16
C THR A 87 1.47 6.05 -4.93
N GLY A 88 1.43 6.89 -5.99
CA GLY A 88 2.62 7.27 -6.75
C GLY A 88 3.63 8.06 -5.91
N GLN A 89 3.17 9.09 -5.20
CA GLN A 89 4.07 10.02 -4.52
C GLN A 89 4.47 9.57 -3.10
N LEU A 90 3.51 9.10 -2.30
CA LEU A 90 3.77 8.78 -0.88
C LEU A 90 4.36 7.38 -0.68
N LYS A 91 4.26 6.49 -1.68
CA LYS A 91 4.73 5.10 -1.57
C LYS A 91 5.74 4.72 -2.64
N LYS A 92 5.33 4.74 -3.92
CA LYS A 92 6.20 4.31 -5.04
C LYS A 92 7.48 5.16 -5.11
N ARG A 93 7.37 6.48 -5.01
CA ARG A 93 8.54 7.38 -5.06
C ARG A 93 9.49 7.15 -3.88
N VAL A 94 8.96 7.00 -2.67
CA VAL A 94 9.74 6.71 -1.44
C VAL A 94 10.50 5.39 -1.59
N ARG A 95 9.82 4.33 -2.05
CA ARG A 95 10.45 3.05 -2.38
C ARG A 95 11.58 3.21 -3.41
N LYS A 96 11.34 3.92 -4.51
CA LYS A 96 12.35 4.17 -5.57
C LYS A 96 13.54 4.99 -5.08
N GLN A 97 13.35 5.89 -4.10
CA GLN A 97 14.45 6.61 -3.46
C GLN A 97 15.31 5.67 -2.63
N TRP A 98 14.70 4.77 -1.86
CA TRP A 98 15.43 3.73 -1.13
C TRP A 98 16.17 2.77 -2.09
N GLU A 99 15.54 2.33 -3.18
CA GLU A 99 16.16 1.48 -4.21
C GLU A 99 17.40 2.16 -4.82
N ARG A 100 17.35 3.47 -5.11
CA ARG A 100 18.53 4.22 -5.58
C ARG A 100 19.65 4.27 -4.55
N ALA A 101 19.33 4.61 -3.31
CA ALA A 101 20.32 4.64 -2.23
C ALA A 101 20.95 3.24 -2.00
N PHE A 102 20.17 2.18 -2.17
CA PHE A 102 20.66 0.80 -2.15
C PHE A 102 21.67 0.55 -3.27
N ILE A 103 21.34 0.93 -4.51
CA ILE A 103 22.25 0.78 -5.67
C ILE A 103 23.52 1.58 -5.47
N GLU A 104 23.45 2.82 -4.99
CA GLU A 104 24.60 3.66 -4.68
C GLU A 104 25.53 3.01 -3.64
N LYS A 105 24.95 2.33 -2.64
CA LYS A 105 25.69 1.67 -1.57
C LYS A 105 26.31 0.33 -1.99
N TYR A 106 25.59 -0.49 -2.76
CA TYR A 106 25.98 -1.88 -3.03
C TYR A 106 26.42 -2.13 -4.48
N GLY A 107 26.22 -1.18 -5.39
CA GLY A 107 26.61 -1.27 -6.80
C GLY A 107 25.76 -2.21 -7.66
N HIS A 108 24.64 -2.71 -7.14
CA HIS A 108 23.74 -3.63 -7.84
C HIS A 108 22.29 -3.53 -7.32
N MET A 109 21.35 -4.17 -8.01
CA MET A 109 19.92 -4.20 -7.67
C MET A 109 19.39 -5.61 -7.34
N ASN A 110 20.27 -6.53 -6.92
CA ASN A 110 19.87 -7.89 -6.52
C ASN A 110 19.04 -7.88 -5.23
N LEU A 111 17.72 -7.70 -5.39
CA LEU A 111 16.74 -7.60 -4.32
C LEU A 111 15.70 -8.71 -4.44
N THR A 112 15.31 -9.26 -3.30
CA THR A 112 14.11 -10.10 -3.17
C THR A 112 13.08 -9.40 -2.32
N TYR A 113 11.86 -9.26 -2.82
CA TYR A 113 10.74 -8.69 -2.09
C TYR A 113 9.79 -9.76 -1.57
N VAL A 114 9.53 -9.70 -0.26
CA VAL A 114 8.57 -10.58 0.42
C VAL A 114 7.21 -9.89 0.53
N TRP A 115 6.17 -10.56 0.03
CA TRP A 115 4.81 -10.02 -0.05
C TRP A 115 3.84 -10.74 0.88
N GLY A 116 2.91 -9.96 1.44
CA GLY A 116 1.81 -10.45 2.27
C GLY A 116 0.62 -11.03 1.49
N PHE A 117 0.81 -11.52 0.26
CA PHE A 117 -0.29 -12.03 -0.56
C PHE A 117 -0.71 -13.42 -0.09
N ASP A 118 -2.01 -13.63 0.10
CA ASP A 118 -2.59 -14.88 0.60
C ASP A 118 -3.05 -15.83 -0.51
N ASN A 119 -3.52 -17.02 -0.13
CA ASN A 119 -3.93 -18.08 -1.06
C ASN A 119 -5.03 -17.70 -2.08
N LYS A 120 -5.73 -16.57 -1.92
CA LYS A 120 -6.74 -16.06 -2.87
C LYS A 120 -6.16 -15.04 -3.85
N GLU A 121 -4.88 -14.70 -3.76
CA GLU A 121 -4.25 -13.59 -4.48
C GLU A 121 -3.27 -14.03 -5.58
N SER A 122 -3.41 -15.25 -6.09
CA SER A 122 -2.54 -15.82 -7.12
C SER A 122 -2.37 -14.94 -8.35
N LYS A 123 -3.46 -14.36 -8.86
CA LYS A 123 -3.42 -13.43 -9.99
C LYS A 123 -2.64 -12.15 -9.68
N ARG A 124 -2.71 -11.65 -8.44
CA ARG A 124 -1.91 -10.48 -8.01
C ARG A 124 -0.42 -10.84 -7.95
N ALA A 125 -0.08 -12.03 -7.47
CA ALA A 125 1.31 -12.51 -7.43
C ALA A 125 1.89 -12.72 -8.83
N GLU A 126 1.13 -13.31 -9.75
CA GLU A 126 1.53 -13.46 -11.15
C GLU A 126 1.79 -12.09 -11.81
N ASN A 127 0.84 -11.16 -11.67
CA ASN A 127 1.01 -9.80 -12.15
C ASN A 127 2.24 -9.11 -11.53
N MET A 128 2.62 -9.44 -10.30
CA MET A 128 3.80 -8.86 -9.65
C MET A 128 5.08 -9.28 -10.36
N ARG A 129 5.22 -10.59 -10.60
CA ARG A 129 6.38 -11.13 -11.33
C ARG A 129 6.46 -10.59 -12.75
N LEU A 130 5.33 -10.47 -13.44
CA LEU A 130 5.29 -9.98 -14.83
C LEU A 130 5.64 -8.50 -14.96
N ASN A 131 5.16 -7.66 -14.02
CA ASN A 131 5.36 -6.21 -14.12
C ASN A 131 6.71 -5.74 -13.54
N PHE A 132 7.37 -6.56 -12.72
CA PHE A 132 8.63 -6.20 -12.07
C PHE A 132 9.66 -7.35 -12.15
N PRO A 133 9.99 -7.83 -13.36
CA PRO A 133 10.87 -8.98 -13.55
C PRO A 133 12.32 -8.73 -13.12
N GLU A 134 12.70 -7.49 -12.85
CA GLU A 134 14.02 -7.12 -12.35
C GLU A 134 14.25 -7.49 -10.87
N PHE A 135 13.18 -7.82 -10.14
CA PHE A 135 13.24 -8.25 -8.74
C PHE A 135 12.81 -9.71 -8.58
N GLU A 136 13.38 -10.36 -7.57
CA GLU A 136 12.85 -11.65 -7.10
C GLU A 136 11.66 -11.39 -6.16
N HIS A 137 10.66 -12.28 -6.19
CA HIS A 137 9.43 -12.13 -5.40
C HIS A 137 9.07 -13.41 -4.64
N GLU A 138 8.91 -13.29 -3.32
CA GLU A 138 8.45 -14.37 -2.44
C GLU A 138 7.02 -14.08 -1.94
N PHE A 139 6.19 -15.13 -1.87
CA PHE A 139 4.80 -15.05 -1.41
C PHE A 139 4.53 -16.09 -0.31
N PRO A 140 5.15 -15.98 0.89
CA PRO A 140 5.19 -17.07 1.86
C PRO A 140 3.82 -17.58 2.34
N LEU A 141 2.80 -16.72 2.40
CA LEU A 141 1.45 -17.15 2.76
C LEU A 141 0.83 -18.01 1.66
N MET A 142 0.90 -17.57 0.40
CA MET A 142 0.49 -18.37 -0.75
C MET A 142 1.22 -19.70 -0.86
N ASP A 143 2.55 -19.68 -0.69
CA ASP A 143 3.39 -20.89 -0.80
C ASP A 143 3.00 -21.94 0.26
N LYS A 144 2.47 -21.49 1.41
CA LYS A 144 1.94 -22.34 2.48
C LYS A 144 0.42 -22.52 2.43
N ASN A 145 -0.24 -22.04 1.38
CA ASN A 145 -1.69 -22.07 1.19
C ASN A 145 -2.49 -21.43 2.36
N LEU A 146 -1.92 -20.41 3.00
CA LEU A 146 -2.53 -19.71 4.13
C LEU A 146 -3.45 -18.58 3.63
N SER A 147 -4.62 -18.48 4.26
CA SER A 147 -5.54 -17.36 4.09
C SER A 147 -5.17 -16.17 4.99
N LYS A 148 -5.79 -15.01 4.75
CA LYS A 148 -5.74 -13.88 5.69
C LYS A 148 -6.21 -14.26 7.09
N GLU A 149 -7.26 -15.07 7.21
CA GLU A 149 -7.76 -15.54 8.50
C GLU A 149 -6.71 -16.37 9.24
N ASP A 150 -5.98 -17.24 8.53
CA ASP A 150 -4.87 -18.01 9.10
C ASP A 150 -3.74 -17.09 9.57
N ALA A 151 -3.40 -16.05 8.79
CA ALA A 151 -2.41 -15.04 9.20
C ALA A 151 -2.83 -14.33 10.50
N HIS A 152 -4.12 -14.00 10.66
CA HIS A 152 -4.64 -13.48 11.93
C HIS A 152 -4.53 -14.49 13.08
N GLY A 153 -4.81 -15.77 12.84
CA GLY A 153 -4.61 -16.83 13.83
C GLY A 153 -3.16 -16.97 14.29
N LEU A 154 -2.21 -16.91 13.34
CA LEU A 154 -0.78 -16.93 13.63
C LEU A 154 -0.32 -15.68 14.38
N ALA A 155 -0.84 -14.50 14.05
CA ALA A 155 -0.54 -13.30 14.80
C ALA A 155 -0.96 -13.41 16.27
N ILE A 156 -2.15 -14.00 16.52
CA ILE A 156 -2.64 -14.24 17.89
C ILE A 156 -1.72 -15.18 18.65
N SER A 157 -1.23 -16.26 18.03
CA SER A 157 -0.32 -17.20 18.69
C SER A 157 1.05 -16.59 19.02
N LEU A 158 1.45 -15.54 18.29
CA LEU A 158 2.64 -14.72 18.58
C LEU A 158 2.39 -13.62 19.62
N GLY A 159 1.16 -13.49 20.13
CA GLY A 159 0.78 -12.38 21.02
C GLY A 159 0.69 -11.02 20.31
N LEU A 160 0.66 -10.99 18.98
CA LEU A 160 0.57 -9.76 18.20
C LEU A 160 -0.88 -9.28 18.11
N LYS A 161 -1.17 -8.15 18.75
CA LYS A 161 -2.48 -7.50 18.63
C LYS A 161 -2.65 -6.84 17.26
N ARG A 162 -3.72 -7.21 16.54
CA ARG A 162 -4.07 -6.63 15.24
C ARG A 162 -4.29 -5.11 15.31
N PRO A 163 -4.08 -4.37 14.20
CA PRO A 163 -4.39 -2.95 14.13
C PRO A 163 -5.85 -2.63 14.46
N VAL A 164 -6.09 -1.49 15.12
CA VAL A 164 -7.44 -1.08 15.56
C VAL A 164 -8.44 -0.92 14.41
N MET A 165 -7.97 -0.64 13.19
CA MET A 165 -8.85 -0.51 12.03
C MET A 165 -9.69 -1.79 11.81
N TYR A 166 -9.14 -2.97 12.09
CA TYR A 166 -9.89 -4.22 12.01
C TYR A 166 -10.98 -4.33 13.09
N ASP A 167 -10.78 -3.73 14.27
CA ASP A 167 -11.79 -3.68 15.34
C ASP A 167 -12.92 -2.70 15.01
N LEU A 168 -12.63 -1.69 14.19
CA LEU A 168 -13.60 -0.72 13.68
C LEU A 168 -14.37 -1.23 12.44
N GLY A 169 -14.16 -2.49 12.04
CA GLY A 169 -14.85 -3.14 10.93
C GLY A 169 -14.21 -2.93 9.56
N PHE A 170 -13.05 -2.26 9.48
CA PHE A 170 -12.37 -2.09 8.19
C PHE A 170 -11.76 -3.42 7.73
N PRO A 171 -11.83 -3.73 6.42
CA PRO A 171 -11.29 -4.98 5.89
C PRO A 171 -9.75 -4.99 5.89
N ASN A 172 -9.09 -3.84 5.96
CA ASN A 172 -7.63 -3.71 5.97
C ASN A 172 -7.18 -2.47 6.76
N ASN A 173 -5.89 -2.44 7.12
CA ASN A 173 -5.27 -1.30 7.83
C ASN A 173 -4.71 -0.25 6.85
N ASN A 174 -5.52 0.18 5.87
CA ASN A 174 -5.15 1.26 4.96
C ASN A 174 -5.24 2.65 5.63
N CYS A 175 -4.88 3.70 4.88
CA CYS A 175 -5.11 5.10 5.27
C CYS A 175 -6.59 5.37 5.60
N ILE A 176 -6.84 6.19 6.61
CA ILE A 176 -8.17 6.73 6.90
C ILE A 176 -8.59 7.62 5.73
N GLY A 177 -9.76 7.34 5.15
CA GLY A 177 -10.22 8.05 3.95
C GLY A 177 -9.36 7.78 2.71
N CYS A 178 -8.90 6.54 2.53
CA CYS A 178 -8.19 6.10 1.34
C CYS A 178 -9.00 6.39 0.06
N VAL A 179 -8.40 7.07 -0.91
CA VAL A 179 -9.07 7.48 -2.16
C VAL A 179 -9.38 6.33 -3.12
N LYS A 180 -8.87 5.12 -2.84
CA LYS A 180 -9.19 3.88 -3.54
C LYS A 180 -10.21 3.00 -2.80
N ALA A 181 -10.73 3.48 -1.67
CA ALA A 181 -11.69 2.75 -0.86
C ALA A 181 -13.06 2.65 -1.57
N GLY A 182 -13.75 1.53 -1.34
CA GLY A 182 -15.14 1.35 -1.77
C GLY A 182 -16.14 2.09 -0.88
N MET A 183 -17.41 2.02 -1.27
CA MET A 183 -18.53 2.69 -0.60
C MET A 183 -18.66 2.25 0.87
N TYR A 184 -18.51 0.95 1.14
CA TYR A 184 -18.60 0.42 2.50
C TYR A 184 -17.55 1.05 3.42
N THR A 185 -16.31 1.09 2.94
CA THR A 185 -15.20 1.67 3.70
C THR A 185 -15.40 3.19 3.89
N TRP A 186 -15.90 3.91 2.88
CA TRP A 186 -16.22 5.33 3.03
C TRP A 186 -17.35 5.59 4.04
N ASN A 187 -18.34 4.71 4.12
CA ASN A 187 -19.38 4.79 5.16
C ASN A 187 -18.84 4.45 6.57
N LEU A 188 -17.84 3.56 6.69
CA LEU A 188 -17.10 3.40 7.95
C LEU A 188 -16.30 4.65 8.31
N VAL A 189 -15.65 5.30 7.34
CA VAL A 189 -14.94 6.57 7.55
C VAL A 189 -15.92 7.65 8.00
N ARG A 190 -17.09 7.78 7.36
CA ARG A 190 -18.16 8.71 7.76
C ARG A 190 -18.56 8.54 9.22
N LYS A 191 -18.67 7.28 9.68
CA LYS A 191 -19.08 6.94 11.04
C LYS A 191 -17.97 7.16 12.08
N HIS A 192 -16.76 6.69 11.80
CA HIS A 192 -15.68 6.62 12.79
C HIS A 192 -14.71 7.81 12.71
N PHE A 193 -14.64 8.50 11.57
CA PHE A 193 -13.71 9.59 11.29
C PHE A 193 -14.42 10.70 10.47
N PRO A 194 -15.51 11.30 10.99
CA PRO A 194 -16.34 12.25 10.24
C PRO A 194 -15.55 13.44 9.70
N ASP A 195 -14.56 13.95 10.44
CA ASP A 195 -13.72 15.06 9.99
C ASP A 195 -12.90 14.68 8.74
N VAL A 196 -12.43 13.44 8.65
CA VAL A 196 -11.70 12.96 7.45
C VAL A 196 -12.66 12.81 6.28
N PHE A 197 -13.88 12.34 6.55
CA PHE A 197 -14.94 12.24 5.55
C PHE A 197 -15.27 13.61 4.95
N GLU A 198 -15.53 14.60 5.80
CA GLU A 198 -15.87 15.96 5.39
C GLU A 198 -14.74 16.63 4.60
N ARG A 199 -13.50 16.53 5.09
CA ARG A 199 -12.34 17.07 4.37
C ARG A 199 -12.18 16.44 2.99
N ARG A 200 -12.35 15.12 2.86
CA ARG A 200 -12.22 14.47 1.56
C ARG A 200 -13.38 14.80 0.62
N ALA A 201 -14.61 14.87 1.11
CA ALA A 201 -15.77 15.30 0.31
C ALA A 201 -15.57 16.73 -0.23
N LYS A 202 -15.05 17.63 0.62
CA LYS A 202 -14.68 18.98 0.18
C LYS A 202 -13.58 18.96 -0.88
N LEU A 203 -12.54 18.15 -0.70
CA LEU A 203 -11.45 18.01 -1.67
C LEU A 203 -11.97 17.53 -3.04
N GLU A 204 -12.93 16.60 -3.07
CA GLU A 204 -13.55 16.14 -4.31
C GLU A 204 -14.23 17.29 -5.06
N ARG A 205 -15.00 18.14 -4.34
CA ARG A 205 -15.66 19.32 -4.92
C ARG A 205 -14.66 20.35 -5.41
N ASP A 206 -13.62 20.64 -4.62
CA ASP A 206 -12.57 21.59 -4.98
C ASP A 206 -11.83 21.15 -6.27
N LEU A 207 -11.64 19.83 -6.47
CA LEU A 207 -10.92 19.27 -7.62
C LEU A 207 -11.83 18.85 -8.79
N GLY A 208 -13.15 18.76 -8.59
CA GLY A 208 -14.08 18.26 -9.60
C GLY A 208 -13.93 16.76 -9.90
N HIS A 209 -13.40 15.97 -8.97
CA HIS A 209 -13.13 14.54 -9.15
C HIS A 209 -13.60 13.74 -7.93
N SER A 210 -14.12 12.54 -8.14
CA SER A 210 -14.59 11.65 -7.06
C SER A 210 -13.64 10.48 -6.78
N CYS A 211 -13.67 9.99 -5.54
CA CYS A 211 -13.04 8.74 -5.11
C CYS A 211 -13.83 7.51 -5.57
N LEU A 212 -15.16 7.66 -5.74
CA LEU A 212 -16.11 6.58 -6.01
C LEU A 212 -16.67 6.61 -7.44
N ASN A 213 -15.78 6.68 -8.45
CA ASN A 213 -16.11 6.50 -9.87
C ASN A 213 -17.37 7.26 -10.33
N GLY A 214 -17.45 8.55 -10.02
CA GLY A 214 -18.54 9.44 -10.42
C GLY A 214 -19.47 9.86 -9.28
N ILE A 215 -19.46 9.17 -8.14
CA ILE A 215 -20.27 9.53 -6.96
C ILE A 215 -19.41 10.36 -6.01
N PHE A 216 -19.85 11.58 -5.69
CA PHE A 216 -19.20 12.39 -4.67
C PHE A 216 -19.56 11.88 -3.27
N LEU A 217 -18.64 12.03 -2.32
CA LEU A 217 -18.81 11.52 -0.95
C LEU A 217 -19.96 12.21 -0.21
N ASP A 218 -20.20 13.50 -0.46
CA ASP A 218 -21.37 14.21 0.09
C ASP A 218 -22.70 13.71 -0.50
N GLU A 219 -22.67 13.00 -1.63
CA GLU A 219 -23.83 12.36 -2.29
C GLU A 219 -23.94 10.85 -1.98
N LEU A 220 -22.94 10.26 -1.33
CA LEU A 220 -22.91 8.82 -1.03
C LEU A 220 -24.04 8.43 -0.05
N ASP A 221 -24.90 7.47 -0.43
CA ASP A 221 -25.91 6.90 0.46
C ASP A 221 -25.24 6.27 1.72
N PRO A 222 -25.65 6.66 2.95
CA PRO A 222 -25.11 6.13 4.20
C PRO A 222 -25.25 4.62 4.39
N ASN A 223 -26.13 3.97 3.63
CA ASN A 223 -26.33 2.52 3.67
C ASN A 223 -25.68 1.81 2.48
N ALA A 224 -25.02 2.53 1.57
CA ALA A 224 -24.36 1.93 0.43
C ALA A 224 -23.11 1.11 0.81
N GLY A 225 -22.87 0.11 -0.02
CA GLY A 225 -21.71 -0.75 0.02
C GLY A 225 -21.86 -2.03 0.83
N ARG A 226 -20.90 -2.95 0.68
CA ARG A 226 -20.88 -4.26 1.34
C ARG A 226 -19.55 -4.53 2.07
N PRO A 227 -19.56 -5.22 3.24
CA PRO A 227 -18.35 -5.56 3.98
C PRO A 227 -17.28 -6.33 3.17
N ASN A 228 -17.73 -7.15 2.22
CA ASN A 228 -16.85 -7.96 1.37
C ASN A 228 -16.46 -7.25 0.06
N GLU A 229 -16.62 -5.93 -0.01
CA GLU A 229 -16.05 -5.15 -1.11
C GLU A 229 -14.54 -5.38 -1.16
N VAL A 230 -14.06 -5.80 -2.33
CA VAL A 230 -12.64 -5.92 -2.59
C VAL A 230 -12.04 -4.52 -2.49
N THR A 231 -11.54 -4.19 -1.30
CA THR A 231 -10.81 -2.96 -1.06
C THR A 231 -9.38 -3.22 -1.47
N PRO A 232 -8.89 -2.64 -2.58
CA PRO A 232 -7.54 -2.91 -3.03
C PRO A 232 -6.56 -2.48 -1.93
N GLU A 233 -5.63 -3.36 -1.58
CA GLU A 233 -4.49 -2.94 -0.78
C GLU A 233 -3.68 -1.93 -1.62
N CYS A 234 -3.37 -0.79 -1.02
CA CYS A 234 -2.48 0.19 -1.63
C CYS A 234 -1.04 -0.33 -1.60
N SER A 235 -0.72 -1.24 -2.51
CA SER A 235 0.62 -1.79 -2.71
C SER A 235 1.60 -0.70 -3.15
N ILE A 236 2.81 -0.75 -2.62
CA ILE A 236 3.95 0.09 -3.07
C ILE A 236 4.36 -0.25 -4.52
N PHE A 237 3.87 -1.37 -5.04
CA PHE A 237 3.85 -1.75 -6.45
C PHE A 237 2.39 -1.71 -6.91
N CYS A 238 1.92 -0.56 -7.40
CA CYS A 238 0.58 -0.46 -7.97
C CYS A 238 0.60 -0.97 -9.42
N PHE A 239 -0.18 -2.03 -9.66
CA PHE A 239 -0.45 -2.72 -10.93
C PHE A 239 -1.27 -1.93 -11.95
N ALA A 240 -1.37 -0.61 -11.81
CA ALA A 240 -2.02 0.15 -12.87
C ALA A 240 -1.17 -0.08 -14.12
N ALA A 241 -1.77 -0.74 -15.11
CA ALA A 241 -1.11 -1.07 -16.35
C ALA A 241 -0.45 0.21 -16.88
N GLU A 242 0.88 0.22 -16.96
CA GLU A 242 1.60 1.19 -17.77
C GLU A 242 1.32 0.82 -19.24
N GLN A 243 0.08 1.03 -19.68
CA GLN A 243 -0.21 1.17 -21.09
C GLN A 243 -0.19 2.67 -21.40
N GLU A 244 0.77 3.03 -22.25
CA GLU A 244 1.02 4.31 -22.89
C GLU A 244 1.85 5.36 -22.12
N LEU A 245 3.16 5.09 -21.99
CA LEU A 245 4.19 6.13 -22.11
C LEU A 245 5.07 5.97 -23.38
N ASN A 246 4.62 5.14 -24.35
CA ASN A 246 5.20 5.09 -25.70
C ASN A 246 4.46 5.96 -26.73
N THR A 247 3.58 6.87 -26.32
CA THR A 247 2.99 7.88 -27.20
C THR A 247 3.68 9.23 -27.01
N SER A 248 5.01 9.27 -27.19
CA SER A 248 5.74 10.49 -27.54
C SER A 248 7.05 10.22 -28.30
N GLU A 249 7.02 9.29 -29.26
CA GLU A 249 7.97 9.29 -30.39
C GLU A 249 7.22 9.58 -31.69
N THR A 250 6.60 10.76 -31.85
CA THR A 250 6.07 11.17 -33.19
C THR A 250 5.77 12.67 -33.39
N ILE A 251 6.50 13.63 -32.79
CA ILE A 251 6.29 15.07 -33.13
C ILE A 251 7.56 15.85 -33.53
N PHE A 252 8.79 15.33 -33.43
CA PHE A 252 9.98 16.07 -33.90
C PHE A 252 10.80 15.38 -34.99
N GLU A 253 10.12 14.73 -35.93
CA GLU A 253 10.70 14.39 -37.26
C GLU A 253 10.27 15.41 -38.35
N LYS A 254 9.91 16.64 -37.97
CA LYS A 254 9.65 17.76 -38.89
C LYS A 254 10.34 19.07 -38.46
N ALA A 255 11.61 18.96 -38.10
CA ALA A 255 12.52 20.10 -38.06
C ALA A 255 13.91 19.64 -38.52
N SER A 256 14.03 19.37 -39.81
CA SER A 256 15.28 19.30 -40.59
C SER A 256 14.96 19.68 -42.02
#